data_AF-A0A841TBN1-F1
#
_entry.id   AF-A0A841TBN1-F1
#
_cell.length_a   1.000
_cell.length_b   1.000
_cell.length_c   1.000
_cell.angle_alpha   90.00
_cell.angle_beta   90.00
_cell.angle_gamma   90.00
#
_symmetry.space_group_name_H-M   'P 1'
#
loop_
_entity.id
_entity.type
_entity.pdbx_description
1 polymer ?
#
loop_
_entity_poly.entity_id
_entity_poly.type
_entity_poly.pdbx_seq_one_letter_code
_entity_poly.pdbx_strand_id
1 'polypeptide(L)'
;MSKPLRASMLDYASGVDTRPYPGVLPDELEKYRYYVGDSGHAIMCVLETHWPTDEPYMYEIPVPVKYVLEQGYRIDNGFVIVDAPYDMRFGLDVDDKYYEF
;
A
#
# COMPACT_ATOMS: atom_id res chain seq x y z
N MET A 1 1.47 6.76 -20.91
CA MET A 1 2.08 5.48 -20.46
C MET A 1 1.44 5.12 -19.14
N SER A 2 0.95 3.89 -18.98
CA SER A 2 0.44 3.45 -17.67
C SER A 2 1.62 3.36 -16.69
N LYS A 3 1.37 3.72 -15.43
CA LYS A 3 2.33 3.59 -14.33
C LYS A 3 2.75 2.11 -14.22
N PRO A 4 4.05 1.77 -14.12
CA PRO A 4 4.48 0.37 -14.00
C PRO A 4 4.01 -0.22 -12.68
N LEU A 5 3.78 -1.53 -12.66
CA LEU A 5 3.50 -2.28 -11.44
C LEU A 5 4.79 -2.54 -10.64
N ARG A 6 4.65 -2.67 -9.33
CA ARG A 6 5.72 -3.12 -8.42
C ARG A 6 5.85 -4.64 -8.48
N ALA A 7 7.03 -5.16 -8.11
CA ALA A 7 7.30 -6.60 -8.11
C ALA A 7 6.30 -7.39 -7.26
N SER A 8 5.88 -6.83 -6.11
CA SER A 8 4.89 -7.38 -5.19
C SER A 8 3.49 -7.61 -5.80
N MET A 9 3.18 -6.99 -6.94
CA MET A 9 1.85 -7.06 -7.57
C MET A 9 1.79 -7.93 -8.82
N LEU A 10 2.92 -8.49 -9.27
CA LEU A 10 2.96 -9.20 -10.55
C LEU A 10 2.05 -10.43 -10.56
N ASP A 11 1.92 -11.12 -9.44
CA ASP A 11 1.12 -12.34 -9.32
C ASP A 11 -0.40 -12.10 -9.37
N TYR A 12 -0.85 -10.88 -9.08
CA TYR A 12 -2.27 -10.49 -9.06
C TYR A 12 -2.55 -9.24 -9.91
N ALA A 13 -1.73 -8.99 -10.93
CA ALA A 13 -1.80 -7.80 -11.78
C ALA A 13 -3.20 -7.54 -12.38
N SER A 14 -4.01 -8.57 -12.63
CA SER A 14 -5.39 -8.43 -13.12
C SER A 14 -6.35 -7.73 -12.15
N GLY A 15 -6.02 -7.72 -10.86
CA GLY A 15 -6.78 -7.04 -9.81
C GLY A 15 -6.29 -5.62 -9.50
N VAL A 16 -5.32 -5.11 -10.26
CA VAL A 16 -4.66 -3.82 -9.99
C VAL A 16 -4.95 -2.81 -11.10
N ASP A 17 -5.30 -1.59 -10.70
CA ASP A 17 -5.53 -0.44 -11.57
C ASP A 17 -4.66 0.75 -11.11
N THR A 18 -4.28 1.60 -12.06
CA THR A 18 -3.50 2.82 -11.82
C THR A 18 -4.37 4.09 -11.78
N ARG A 19 -5.70 3.95 -11.73
CA ARG A 19 -6.66 5.07 -11.64
C ARG A 19 -6.25 6.06 -10.54
N PRO A 20 -6.38 7.38 -10.76
CA PRO A 20 -5.92 8.38 -9.80
C PRO A 20 -6.68 8.26 -8.47
N TYR A 21 -6.03 8.65 -7.38
CA TYR A 21 -6.72 8.82 -6.10
C TYR A 21 -7.57 10.09 -6.16
N PRO A 22 -8.85 10.07 -5.76
CA PRO A 22 -9.73 11.24 -5.85
C PRO A 22 -9.40 12.34 -4.84
N GLY A 23 -8.67 12.00 -3.76
CA GLY A 23 -8.25 12.95 -2.74
C GLY A 23 -6.90 13.61 -3.02
N VAL A 24 -6.43 14.38 -2.04
CA VAL A 24 -5.08 14.96 -2.06
C VAL A 24 -4.08 13.91 -1.60
N LEU A 25 -3.05 13.68 -2.39
CA LEU A 25 -1.96 12.77 -2.08
C LEU A 25 -0.62 13.54 -2.15
N PRO A 26 0.29 13.38 -1.17
CA PRO A 26 1.66 13.86 -1.29
C PRO A 26 2.36 13.30 -2.52
N ASP A 27 3.08 14.14 -3.27
CA ASP A 27 3.74 13.76 -4.53
C ASP A 27 4.67 12.54 -4.39
N GLU A 28 5.34 12.40 -3.25
CA GLU A 28 6.24 11.27 -2.97
C GLU A 28 5.52 9.92 -2.89
N LEU A 29 4.22 9.92 -2.58
CA LEU A 29 3.38 8.72 -2.51
C LEU A 29 2.80 8.30 -3.87
N GLU A 30 2.80 9.18 -4.88
CA GLU A 30 2.14 8.91 -6.17
C GLU A 30 2.71 7.64 -6.83
N LYS A 31 4.02 7.39 -6.69
CA LYS A 31 4.64 6.17 -7.23
C LYS A 31 4.26 4.88 -6.49
N TYR A 32 3.68 4.95 -5.30
CA TYR A 32 3.25 3.81 -4.48
C TYR A 32 1.73 3.59 -4.49
N ARG A 33 0.98 4.55 -5.03
CA ARG A 33 -0.48 4.53 -5.11
C ARG A 33 -1.04 3.58 -6.18
N TYR A 34 -1.93 2.68 -5.80
CA TYR A 34 -2.66 1.82 -6.72
C TYR A 34 -4.11 1.70 -6.27
N TYR A 35 -4.94 1.15 -7.14
CA TYR A 35 -6.25 0.62 -6.78
C TYR A 35 -6.19 -0.90 -6.85
N VAL A 36 -6.52 -1.58 -5.76
CA VAL A 36 -6.50 -3.05 -5.68
C VAL A 36 -7.93 -3.51 -5.41
N GLY A 37 -8.44 -4.46 -6.19
CA GLY A 37 -9.88 -4.80 -6.22
C GLY A 37 -10.49 -5.16 -4.86
N ASP A 38 -9.72 -5.69 -3.92
CA ASP A 38 -10.16 -6.06 -2.57
C ASP A 38 -9.81 -5.01 -1.48
N SER A 39 -8.97 -4.03 -1.81
CA SER A 39 -8.46 -3.02 -0.85
C SER A 39 -8.81 -1.58 -1.24
N GLY A 40 -9.37 -1.38 -2.44
CA GLY A 40 -9.69 -0.06 -2.98
C GLY A 40 -8.44 0.78 -3.26
N HIS A 41 -8.53 2.07 -3.01
CA HIS A 41 -7.40 3.01 -3.10
C HIS A 41 -6.39 2.76 -1.98
N ALA A 42 -5.19 2.30 -2.38
CA ALA A 42 -4.14 1.89 -1.47
C ALA A 42 -2.77 2.47 -1.83
N ILE A 43 -1.89 2.54 -0.83
CA ILE A 43 -0.45 2.68 -0.98
C ILE A 43 0.16 1.30 -0.73
N MET A 44 1.09 0.88 -1.61
CA MET A 44 1.87 -0.32 -1.35
C MET A 44 2.92 -0.02 -0.27
N CYS A 45 2.79 -0.67 0.88
CA CYS A 45 3.60 -0.43 2.06
C CYS A 45 4.21 -1.73 2.59
N VAL A 46 5.33 -1.61 3.30
CA VAL A 46 5.84 -2.65 4.21
C VAL A 46 5.49 -2.22 5.64
N LEU A 47 5.08 -3.16 6.48
CA LEU A 47 4.77 -2.85 7.88
C LEU A 47 6.05 -2.68 8.70
N GLU A 48 6.03 -1.82 9.72
CA GLU A 48 7.16 -1.63 10.64
C GLU A 48 7.62 -2.96 11.27
N THR A 49 6.70 -3.88 11.58
CA THR A 49 7.02 -5.20 12.13
C THR A 49 7.85 -6.09 11.20
N HIS A 50 7.86 -5.79 9.89
CA HIS A 50 8.61 -6.52 8.87
C HIS A 50 9.85 -5.74 8.38
N TRP A 51 10.14 -4.57 8.96
CA TRP A 51 11.26 -3.72 8.58
C TRP A 51 12.35 -3.65 9.66
N PRO A 52 13.65 -3.66 9.30
CA PRO A 52 14.22 -3.87 7.97
C PRO A 52 14.24 -5.36 7.56
N THR A 53 14.33 -5.61 6.26
CA THR A 53 14.46 -6.97 5.69
C THR A 53 15.22 -6.90 4.37
N ASP A 54 15.86 -8.02 3.96
CA ASP A 54 16.60 -8.11 2.70
C ASP A 54 15.67 -8.21 1.47
N GLU A 55 14.44 -8.67 1.67
CA GLU A 55 13.45 -8.88 0.60
C GLU A 55 12.14 -8.12 0.86
N PRO A 56 12.15 -6.78 0.95
CA PRO A 56 10.98 -6.00 1.36
C PRO A 56 9.81 -6.10 0.38
N TYR A 57 10.08 -6.38 -0.89
CA TYR A 57 9.03 -6.60 -1.90
C TYR A 57 8.15 -7.83 -1.61
N MET A 58 8.62 -8.79 -0.82
CA MET A 58 7.85 -9.97 -0.39
C MET A 58 6.86 -9.63 0.74
N TYR A 59 7.04 -8.49 1.41
CA TYR A 59 6.22 -8.02 2.53
C TYR A 59 5.39 -6.78 2.18
N GLU A 60 5.44 -6.33 0.93
CA GLU A 60 4.60 -5.22 0.48
C GLU A 60 3.14 -5.64 0.40
N ILE A 61 2.28 -4.91 1.08
CA ILE A 61 0.84 -5.11 1.09
C ILE A 61 0.12 -3.80 0.72
N PRO A 62 -1.09 -3.87 0.16
CA PRO A 62 -1.92 -2.69 0.00
C PRO A 62 -2.41 -2.21 1.37
N VAL A 63 -2.14 -0.94 1.70
CA VAL A 63 -2.68 -0.26 2.89
C VAL A 63 -3.54 0.92 2.44
N PRO A 64 -4.78 1.09 2.95
CA PRO A 64 -5.66 2.15 2.50
C PRO A 64 -5.03 3.55 2.61
N VAL A 65 -5.20 4.39 1.58
CA VAL A 65 -4.55 5.71 1.50
C VAL A 65 -4.86 6.56 2.73
N LYS A 66 -6.13 6.62 3.16
CA LYS A 66 -6.53 7.38 4.35
C LYS A 66 -5.81 6.92 5.61
N TYR A 67 -5.65 5.62 5.80
CA TYR A 67 -4.94 5.07 6.95
C TYR A 67 -3.47 5.51 6.92
N VAL A 68 -2.79 5.37 5.78
CA VAL A 68 -1.38 5.78 5.63
C VAL A 68 -1.17 7.26 5.92
N LEU A 69 -2.10 8.12 5.48
CA LEU A 69 -2.02 9.56 5.73
C LEU A 69 -2.33 9.93 7.19
N GLU A 70 -3.29 9.26 7.82
CA GLU A 70 -3.68 9.53 9.21
C GLU A 70 -2.66 8.99 10.22
N GLN A 71 -2.19 7.76 10.02
CA GLN A 71 -1.19 7.13 10.86
C GLN A 71 0.21 7.74 10.68
N GLY A 72 0.47 8.30 9.50
CA GLY A 72 1.79 8.73 9.08
C GLY A 72 2.62 7.56 8.56
N TYR A 73 3.68 7.90 7.82
CA TYR A 73 4.56 6.94 7.18
C TYR A 73 5.98 7.51 7.10
N ARG A 74 6.94 6.65 6.78
CA ARG A 74 8.28 7.06 6.33
C ARG A 74 8.63 6.35 5.04
N ILE A 75 9.51 6.96 4.26
CA ILE A 75 10.07 6.32 3.07
C ILE A 75 11.51 5.93 3.36
N ASP A 76 11.84 4.66 3.19
CA ASP A 76 13.17 4.12 3.44
C ASP A 76 13.54 3.11 2.35
N ASN A 77 14.74 3.25 1.78
CA ASN A 77 15.25 2.46 0.65
C ASN A 77 14.23 2.25 -0.50
N GLY A 78 13.37 3.24 -0.76
CA GLY A 78 12.38 3.17 -1.83
C GLY A 78 11.11 2.39 -1.50
N PHE A 79 10.84 2.10 -0.22
CA PHE A 79 9.62 1.49 0.30
C PHE A 79 8.89 2.46 1.24
N VAL A 80 7.56 2.41 1.27
CA VAL A 80 6.75 3.14 2.26
C VAL A 80 6.59 2.23 3.47
N ILE A 81 7.04 2.70 4.63
CA ILE A 81 6.92 1.97 5.89
C ILE A 81 5.83 2.61 6.74
N VAL A 82 4.90 1.80 7.23
CA VAL A 82 3.76 2.21 8.04
C VAL A 82 3.58 1.26 9.22
N ASP A 83 3.18 1.79 10.37
CA ASP A 83 2.79 0.96 11.51
C ASP A 83 1.30 0.61 11.39
N ALA A 84 0.98 -0.67 11.27
CA ALA A 84 -0.40 -1.14 11.18
C ALA A 84 -0.56 -2.53 11.79
N PRO A 85 -1.70 -2.79 12.44
CA PRO A 85 -2.03 -4.13 12.91
C PRO A 85 -2.19 -5.10 11.74
N TYR A 86 -1.60 -6.28 11.90
CA TYR A 86 -1.66 -7.36 10.91
C TYR A 86 -1.86 -8.68 11.60
N ASP A 87 -2.88 -9.41 11.16
CA ASP A 87 -3.16 -10.77 11.57
C ASP A 87 -2.77 -11.74 10.45
N MET A 88 -2.06 -12.82 10.79
CA MET A 88 -1.58 -13.77 9.78
C MET A 88 -2.70 -14.54 9.05
N ARG A 89 -3.90 -14.58 9.62
CA ARG A 89 -5.06 -15.29 9.06
C ARG A 89 -5.99 -14.34 8.31
N PHE A 90 -6.14 -13.11 8.78
CA PHE A 90 -7.10 -12.13 8.24
C PHE A 90 -6.45 -10.99 7.45
N GLY A 91 -5.14 -10.81 7.55
CA GLY A 91 -4.39 -9.75 6.87
C GLY A 91 -4.36 -8.45 7.66
N LEU A 92 -4.36 -7.32 6.95
CA LEU A 92 -4.40 -5.99 7.54
C LEU A 92 -5.70 -5.79 8.33
N ASP A 93 -5.59 -5.48 9.63
CA ASP A 93 -6.72 -5.38 10.55
C ASP A 93 -7.02 -3.90 10.92
N VAL A 94 -7.49 -3.14 9.93
CA VAL A 94 -7.85 -1.71 10.10
C VAL A 94 -9.33 -1.50 9.85
N ASP A 95 -9.91 -0.46 10.45
CA ASP A 95 -11.33 -0.15 10.35
C ASP A 95 -11.78 0.06 8.88
N ASP A 96 -12.92 -0.54 8.51
CA ASP A 96 -13.53 -0.45 7.18
C ASP A 96 -13.68 0.99 6.67
N LYS A 97 -13.80 1.98 7.57
CA LYS A 97 -13.90 3.41 7.22
C LYS A 97 -12.71 3.94 6.39
N TYR A 98 -11.56 3.26 6.45
CA TYR A 98 -10.36 3.67 5.72
C TYR A 98 -10.38 3.23 4.26
N TYR A 99 -11.18 2.23 3.90
CA TYR A 99 -11.25 1.67 2.55
C TYR A 99 -12.11 2.55 1.63
N GLU A 100 -11.63 2.80 0.41
CA GLU A 100 -12.29 3.64 -0.59
C GLU A 100 -12.25 2.96 -1.96
N PHE A 101 -13.42 2.62 -2.52
CA PHE A 101 -13.59 1.82 -3.73
C PHE A 101 -14.06 2.62 -4.95
#